data_AF-K1YRI4-F1
#
_entry.id   AF-K1YRI4-F1
#
_cell.length_a   1.000
_cell.length_b   1.000
_cell.length_c   1.000
_cell.angle_alpha   90.00
_cell.angle_beta   90.00
_cell.angle_gamma   90.00
#
_symmetry.space_group_name_H-M   'P 1'
#
loop_
_entity.id
_entity.type
_entity.pdbx_description
1 polymer ?
#
loop_
_entity_poly.entity_id
_entity_poly.type
_entity_poly.pdbx_seq_one_letter_code
_entity_poly.pdbx_strand_id
1 'polypeptide(L)'
;MICEKTKLALQILFPETKLEPVASITEPASEGEGKKAKTPAAPPRQNGLLERDYSVHGYHLDAQVSPDQLLRAVTILDEAEFFIESITGVDWIKDGQLEVIYDFSRYDFDTCRVVIRTRIDRKNPVVPTITGIYAGANWHERETHDFFGIKFAGHPHLIPLLLPEDADFHPLLKDFKA
;
A
#
# COMPACT_ATOMS: atom_id res chain seq x y z
N MET A 1 11.71 -11.15 -17.42
CA MET A 1 11.79 -9.84 -18.14
C MET A 1 10.67 -8.84 -17.80
N ILE A 2 9.49 -9.31 -17.39
CA ILE A 2 8.35 -8.43 -17.13
C ILE A 2 8.56 -7.50 -15.92
N CYS A 3 9.07 -8.04 -14.81
CA CYS A 3 9.31 -7.27 -13.58
C CYS A 3 10.25 -6.07 -13.81
N GLU A 4 11.31 -6.24 -14.61
CA GLU A 4 12.22 -5.14 -14.97
C GLU A 4 11.54 -4.07 -15.82
N LYS A 5 10.69 -4.48 -16.78
CA LYS A 5 9.91 -3.53 -17.60
C LYS A 5 8.92 -2.74 -16.74
N THR A 6 8.20 -3.42 -15.85
CA THR A 6 7.24 -2.79 -14.92
C THR A 6 7.95 -1.81 -13.98
N LYS A 7 9.12 -2.19 -13.46
CA LYS A 7 9.97 -1.30 -12.67
C LYS A 7 10.32 -0.02 -13.42
N LEU A 8 10.82 -0.13 -14.66
CA LEU A 8 11.16 1.04 -15.47
C LEU A 8 9.94 1.93 -15.74
N ALA A 9 8.77 1.33 -15.99
CA ALA A 9 7.54 2.09 -16.21
C ALA A 9 7.08 2.84 -14.95
N LEU A 10 7.11 2.18 -13.77
CA LEU A 10 6.78 2.82 -12.49
C LEU A 10 7.79 3.90 -12.09
N GLN A 11 9.06 3.76 -12.50
CA GLN A 11 10.10 4.74 -12.18
C GLN A 11 9.85 6.12 -12.82
N ILE A 12 9.05 6.18 -13.90
CA ILE A 12 8.62 7.44 -14.53
C ILE A 12 7.83 8.33 -13.55
N LEU A 13 7.19 7.74 -12.54
CA LEU A 13 6.46 8.47 -11.50
C LEU A 13 7.39 9.20 -10.52
N PHE A 14 8.69 8.91 -10.54
CA PHE A 14 9.68 9.45 -9.61
C PHE A 14 10.83 10.16 -10.34
N PRO A 15 10.55 11.27 -11.07
CA PRO A 15 11.61 12.07 -11.68
C PRO A 15 12.48 12.68 -10.58
N GLU A 16 13.67 12.09 -10.39
CA GLU A 16 14.70 12.43 -9.40
C GLU A 16 14.33 12.31 -7.92
N THR A 17 14.10 11.08 -7.46
CA THR A 17 14.40 10.75 -6.06
C THR A 17 15.91 10.61 -5.93
N LYS A 18 16.58 11.55 -5.25
CA LYS A 18 17.93 11.33 -4.70
C LYS A 18 17.88 10.06 -3.85
N LEU A 19 18.42 8.97 -4.38
CA LEU A 19 18.62 7.72 -3.66
C LEU A 19 19.68 7.97 -2.58
N GLU A 20 19.26 8.38 -1.40
CA GLU A 20 20.05 8.13 -0.20
C GLU A 20 19.91 6.62 0.10
N PRO A 21 21.02 5.86 0.15
CA PRO A 21 20.95 4.42 0.34
C PRO A 21 20.38 4.11 1.71
N VAL A 22 19.20 3.48 1.75
CA VAL A 22 18.67 2.92 3.00
C VAL A 22 19.60 1.79 3.42
N ALA A 23 20.27 1.98 4.56
CA ALA A 23 21.21 1.04 5.12
C ALA A 23 20.63 -0.38 5.17
N SER A 24 21.40 -1.31 4.60
CA SER A 24 21.23 -2.75 4.76
C SER A 24 21.01 -3.08 6.24
N ILE A 25 19.86 -3.67 6.57
CA ILE A 25 19.65 -4.29 7.87
C ILE A 25 20.44 -5.60 7.84
N THR A 26 21.71 -5.55 8.26
CA THR A 26 22.46 -6.74 8.67
C THR A 26 21.82 -7.32 9.92
N GLU A 27 21.48 -8.60 9.87
CA GLU A 27 21.01 -9.41 11.00
C GLU A 27 21.96 -9.28 12.20
N PRO A 28 21.46 -9.21 13.45
CA PRO A 28 22.27 -9.55 14.60
C PRO A 28 22.09 -11.02 14.96
N ALA A 29 23.21 -11.73 14.94
CA ALA A 29 23.39 -13.05 15.52
C ALA A 29 23.13 -13.04 17.05
N SER A 30 22.60 -14.18 17.51
CA SER A 30 22.64 -14.79 18.85
C SER A 30 22.37 -13.94 20.11
N GLU A 31 21.38 -14.44 20.85
CA GLU A 31 20.86 -14.09 22.17
C GLU A 31 21.92 -13.75 23.24
N GLY A 32 21.67 -12.63 23.91
CA GLY A 32 22.18 -12.27 25.23
C GLY A 32 21.21 -11.30 25.88
N GLU A 33 20.65 -11.68 27.02
CA GLU A 33 19.58 -10.96 27.73
C GLU A 33 20.00 -9.54 28.17
N GLY A 34 19.23 -8.53 27.77
CA GLY A 34 19.43 -7.14 28.22
C GLY A 34 18.44 -6.16 27.62
N LYS A 35 17.54 -5.62 28.46
CA LYS A 35 16.65 -4.45 28.29
C LYS A 35 16.55 -3.88 26.85
N LYS A 36 15.46 -4.21 26.13
CA LYS A 36 15.13 -3.61 24.82
C LYS A 36 14.93 -2.09 24.95
N ALA A 37 15.97 -1.34 24.60
CA ALA A 37 15.86 0.07 24.24
C ALA A 37 14.89 0.20 23.06
N LYS A 38 13.92 1.11 23.18
CA LYS A 38 12.89 1.38 22.17
C LYS A 38 13.59 1.98 20.95
N THR A 39 13.77 1.20 19.88
CA THR A 39 14.28 1.69 18.60
C THR A 39 13.46 2.91 18.18
N PRO A 40 14.09 4.06 17.84
CA PRO A 40 13.35 5.22 17.34
C PRO A 40 12.55 4.81 16.11
N ALA A 41 11.30 5.26 16.03
CA ALA A 41 10.43 4.96 14.90
C ALA A 41 11.12 5.44 13.62
N ALA A 42 11.27 4.55 12.64
CA ALA A 42 11.79 4.91 11.32
C ALA A 42 10.93 6.06 10.74
N PRO A 43 11.54 7.01 10.02
CA PRO A 43 10.78 8.09 9.40
C PRO A 43 9.69 7.54 8.46
N PRO A 44 8.63 8.33 8.19
CA PRO A 44 7.60 7.98 7.23
C PRO A 44 8.23 7.53 5.90
N ARG A 45 7.72 6.45 5.33
CA ARG A 45 8.22 5.92 4.06
C ARG A 45 8.12 7.00 2.99
N GLN A 46 9.23 7.33 2.36
CA GLN A 46 9.27 8.32 1.29
C GLN A 46 8.74 7.74 -0.01
N ASN A 47 8.16 8.60 -0.85
CA ASN A 47 7.73 8.23 -2.19
C ASN A 47 8.92 7.72 -3.01
N GLY A 48 8.74 6.59 -3.67
CA GLY A 48 9.79 5.95 -4.43
C GLY A 48 9.48 4.49 -4.73
N LEU A 49 10.35 3.89 -5.54
CA LEU A 49 10.26 2.50 -5.94
C LEU A 49 11.45 1.72 -5.37
N LEU A 50 11.17 0.60 -4.73
CA LEU A 50 12.18 -0.29 -4.16
C LEU A 50 12.03 -1.70 -4.73
N GLU A 51 13.14 -2.26 -5.17
CA GLU A 51 13.25 -3.69 -5.43
C GLU A 51 13.43 -4.45 -4.13
N ARG A 52 12.77 -5.60 -4.03
CA ARG A 52 12.82 -6.47 -2.87
C ARG A 52 13.12 -7.90 -3.28
N ASP A 53 13.82 -8.60 -2.39
CA ASP A 53 13.96 -10.04 -2.50
C ASP A 53 12.61 -10.70 -2.20
N TYR A 54 12.07 -11.35 -3.24
CA TYR A 54 10.82 -12.10 -3.18
C TYR A 54 10.83 -13.17 -2.09
N SER A 55 11.97 -13.83 -1.86
CA SER A 55 12.09 -14.93 -0.89
C SER A 55 11.89 -14.46 0.55
N VAL A 56 12.11 -13.17 0.81
CA VAL A 56 12.00 -12.56 2.14
C VAL A 56 10.67 -11.83 2.31
N HIS A 57 10.21 -11.12 1.28
CA HIS A 57 9.07 -10.20 1.38
C HIS A 57 7.78 -10.73 0.72
N GLY A 58 7.89 -11.69 -0.19
CA GLY A 58 6.77 -12.20 -0.99
C GLY A 58 6.36 -11.33 -2.18
N TYR A 59 7.10 -10.25 -2.47
CA TYR A 59 6.91 -9.37 -3.63
C TYR A 59 8.25 -8.88 -4.17
N HIS A 60 8.25 -8.48 -5.44
CA HIS A 60 9.45 -8.07 -6.17
C HIS A 60 9.64 -6.55 -6.16
N LEU A 61 8.54 -5.80 -6.27
CA LEU A 61 8.56 -4.34 -6.32
C LEU A 61 7.65 -3.77 -5.24
N ASP A 62 8.09 -2.69 -4.60
CA ASP A 62 7.35 -1.94 -3.60
C ASP A 62 7.43 -0.45 -3.91
N ALA A 63 6.33 0.11 -4.40
CA ALA A 63 6.23 1.51 -4.81
C ALA A 63 5.37 2.29 -3.82
N GLN A 64 5.99 3.25 -3.15
CA GLN A 64 5.29 4.27 -2.37
C GLN A 64 4.95 5.44 -3.31
N VAL A 65 3.67 5.66 -3.56
CA VAL A 65 3.17 6.74 -4.42
C VAL A 65 2.33 7.72 -3.61
N SER A 66 2.28 8.96 -4.06
CA SER A 66 1.30 9.94 -3.57
C SER A 66 -0.10 9.62 -4.10
N PRO A 67 -1.18 10.07 -3.43
CA PRO A 67 -2.56 9.81 -3.87
C PRO A 67 -2.85 10.30 -5.30
N ASP A 68 -2.22 11.40 -5.71
CA ASP A 68 -2.30 11.98 -7.06
C ASP A 68 -1.63 11.13 -8.13
N GLN A 69 -0.64 10.31 -7.76
CA GLN A 69 0.05 9.38 -8.65
C GLN A 69 -0.61 7.99 -8.72
N LEU A 70 -1.53 7.67 -7.81
CA LEU A 70 -2.11 6.34 -7.66
C LEU A 70 -2.74 5.83 -8.95
N LEU A 71 -3.63 6.61 -9.57
CA LEU A 71 -4.31 6.20 -10.81
C LEU A 71 -3.32 5.90 -11.94
N ARG A 72 -2.26 6.70 -12.05
CA ARG A 72 -1.24 6.48 -13.07
C ARG A 72 -0.43 5.21 -12.79
N ALA A 73 -0.06 4.96 -11.54
CA ALA A 73 0.63 3.74 -11.14
C ALA A 73 -0.21 2.48 -11.44
N VAL A 74 -1.50 2.53 -11.13
CA VAL A 74 -2.43 1.42 -11.35
C VAL A 74 -2.70 1.20 -12.85
N THR A 75 -2.78 2.28 -13.64
CA THR A 75 -2.87 2.18 -15.11
C THR A 75 -1.64 1.49 -15.72
N ILE A 76 -0.43 1.79 -15.22
CA ILE A 76 0.80 1.11 -15.67
C ILE A 76 0.73 -0.40 -15.39
N LEU A 77 0.16 -0.81 -14.26
CA LEU A 77 0.01 -2.21 -13.91
C LEU A 77 -1.06 -2.91 -14.75
N ASP A 78 -2.17 -2.23 -15.07
CA ASP A 78 -3.22 -2.73 -15.95
C ASP A 78 -2.71 -2.92 -17.39
N GLU A 79 -2.00 -1.93 -17.95
CA GLU A 79 -1.34 -2.03 -19.25
C GLU A 79 -0.30 -3.16 -19.29
N ALA A 80 0.30 -3.48 -18.13
CA ALA A 80 1.23 -4.59 -17.97
C ALA A 80 0.54 -5.90 -17.54
N GLU A 81 -0.79 -5.99 -17.66
CA GLU A 81 -1.64 -7.15 -17.41
C GLU A 81 -1.43 -7.79 -16.02
N PHE A 82 -1.25 -6.96 -15.00
CA PHE A 82 -1.28 -7.42 -13.62
C PHE A 82 -2.71 -7.59 -13.14
N PHE A 83 -2.94 -8.61 -12.33
CA PHE A 83 -4.18 -8.82 -11.59
C PHE A 83 -4.08 -8.15 -10.22
N ILE A 84 -5.20 -7.60 -9.75
CA ILE A 84 -5.33 -7.14 -8.37
C ILE A 84 -5.62 -8.33 -7.45
N GLU A 85 -4.88 -8.45 -6.36
CA GLU A 85 -5.07 -9.52 -5.36
C GLU A 85 -5.83 -9.03 -4.14
N SER A 86 -5.49 -7.84 -3.65
CA SER A 86 -6.08 -7.27 -2.44
C SER A 86 -5.91 -5.75 -2.39
N ILE A 87 -6.74 -5.11 -1.56
CA ILE A 87 -6.55 -3.74 -1.10
C ILE A 87 -6.73 -3.77 0.41
N THR A 88 -5.77 -3.22 1.14
CA THR A 88 -5.78 -3.23 2.61
C THR A 88 -5.42 -1.86 3.17
N GLY A 89 -5.97 -1.54 4.34
CA GLY A 89 -5.65 -0.34 5.10
C GLY A 89 -4.67 -0.63 6.25
N VAL A 90 -3.83 0.35 6.58
CA VAL A 90 -2.94 0.33 7.75
C VAL A 90 -3.04 1.66 8.49
N ASP A 91 -3.35 1.61 9.78
CA ASP A 91 -3.37 2.82 10.64
C ASP A 91 -1.97 3.11 11.20
N TRP A 92 -1.32 4.17 10.70
CA TRP A 92 -0.08 4.73 11.24
C TRP A 92 -0.39 5.82 12.26
N ILE A 93 -1.10 5.46 13.34
CA ILE A 93 -1.58 6.41 14.37
C ILE A 93 -0.51 7.36 14.93
N LYS A 94 0.75 6.90 15.06
CA LYS A 94 1.87 7.73 15.55
C LYS A 94 2.29 8.82 14.55
N ASP A 95 2.09 8.56 13.27
CA ASP A 95 2.43 9.47 12.18
C ASP A 95 1.21 10.32 11.78
N GLY A 96 0.03 10.07 12.37
CA GLY A 96 -1.22 10.72 12.00
C GLY A 96 -1.68 10.40 10.57
N GLN A 97 -1.28 9.23 10.05
CA GLN A 97 -1.52 8.82 8.67
C GLN A 97 -2.27 7.49 8.60
N LEU A 98 -3.06 7.31 7.56
CA LEU A 98 -3.49 5.98 7.10
C LEU A 98 -2.69 5.64 5.84
N GLU A 99 -2.52 4.35 5.58
CA GLU A 99 -1.88 3.86 4.36
C GLU A 99 -2.80 2.84 3.70
N VAL A 100 -3.01 2.99 2.40
CA VAL A 100 -3.70 1.99 1.58
C VAL A 100 -2.65 1.24 0.77
N ILE A 101 -2.69 -0.08 0.84
CA ILE A 101 -1.77 -1.00 0.18
C ILE A 101 -2.58 -1.78 -0.85
N TYR A 102 -2.11 -1.77 -2.09
CA TYR A 102 -2.69 -2.51 -3.20
C TYR A 102 -1.67 -3.57 -3.63
N ASP A 103 -2.05 -4.84 -3.53
CA ASP A 103 -1.21 -5.96 -3.94
C ASP A 103 -1.62 -6.40 -5.34
N PHE A 104 -0.63 -6.49 -6.23
CA PHE A 104 -0.79 -6.91 -7.61
C PHE A 104 0.13 -8.08 -7.94
N SER A 105 -0.35 -8.98 -8.78
CA SER A 105 0.42 -10.12 -9.24
C SER A 105 0.22 -10.39 -10.71
N ARG A 106 1.27 -10.94 -11.33
CA ARG A 106 1.24 -11.49 -12.66
C ARG A 106 1.84 -12.89 -12.62
N TYR A 107 1.11 -13.84 -13.20
CA TYR A 107 1.42 -15.27 -13.13
C TYR A 107 1.88 -15.86 -14.48
N ASP A 108 1.97 -15.06 -15.54
CA ASP A 108 2.37 -15.54 -16.86
C ASP A 108 3.88 -15.72 -16.97
N PHE A 109 4.33 -16.96 -17.15
CA PHE A 109 5.73 -17.40 -17.39
C PHE A 109 6.74 -17.02 -16.29
N ASP A 110 6.91 -15.72 -16.02
CA ASP A 110 7.72 -15.15 -14.95
C ASP A 110 6.79 -14.55 -13.88
N THR A 111 6.76 -15.13 -12.68
CA THR A 111 6.03 -14.55 -11.54
C THR A 111 6.57 -13.17 -11.22
N CYS A 112 5.71 -12.16 -11.19
CA CYS A 112 6.04 -10.83 -10.74
C CYS A 112 4.94 -10.32 -9.80
N ARG A 113 5.34 -9.74 -8.67
CA ARG A 113 4.44 -9.21 -7.65
C ARG A 113 4.84 -7.81 -7.29
N VAL A 114 3.89 -6.90 -7.29
CA VAL A 114 4.09 -5.48 -7.10
C VAL A 114 3.14 -4.99 -6.02
N VAL A 115 3.69 -4.25 -5.06
CA VAL A 115 2.92 -3.60 -4.02
C VAL A 115 2.93 -2.10 -4.29
N ILE A 116 1.75 -1.50 -4.39
CA ILE A 116 1.57 -0.05 -4.46
C ILE A 116 1.05 0.42 -3.11
N ARG A 117 1.71 1.40 -2.50
CA ARG A 117 1.34 1.98 -1.21
C ARG A 117 1.05 3.45 -1.38
N THR A 118 0.01 3.95 -0.72
CA THR A 118 -0.25 5.39 -0.66
C THR A 118 -0.59 5.80 0.77
N ARG A 119 0.10 6.84 1.27
CA ARG A 119 -0.17 7.41 2.58
C ARG A 119 -1.08 8.62 2.45
N ILE A 120 -2.05 8.72 3.35
CA ILE A 120 -3.05 9.79 3.42
C ILE A 120 -3.19 10.31 4.84
N ASP A 121 -3.69 11.52 4.95
CA ASP A 121 -4.01 12.13 6.24
C ASP A 121 -5.12 11.34 6.95
N ARG A 122 -4.92 11.04 8.23
CA ARG A 122 -5.88 10.25 9.02
C ARG A 122 -7.17 11.01 9.35
N LYS A 123 -7.15 12.34 9.40
CA LYS A 123 -8.33 13.16 9.73
C LYS A 123 -9.24 13.35 8.53
N ASN A 124 -8.68 13.42 7.34
CA ASN A 124 -9.41 13.48 6.08
C ASN A 124 -8.88 12.43 5.08
N PRO A 125 -9.13 11.13 5.33
CA PRO A 125 -8.56 10.05 4.53
C PRO A 125 -9.34 9.90 3.22
N VAL A 126 -8.80 10.48 2.15
CA VAL A 126 -9.39 10.42 0.80
C VAL A 126 -8.34 9.97 -0.21
N VAL A 127 -8.70 8.99 -1.05
CA VAL A 127 -7.92 8.52 -2.21
C VAL A 127 -8.84 8.37 -3.42
N PRO A 128 -8.34 8.47 -4.66
CA PRO A 128 -9.14 8.13 -5.84
C PRO A 128 -9.44 6.62 -5.87
N THR A 129 -10.66 6.26 -6.28
CA THR A 129 -11.02 4.86 -6.55
C THR A 129 -10.24 4.32 -7.75
N ILE A 130 -9.91 3.04 -7.74
CA ILE A 130 -9.37 2.32 -8.89
C ILE A 130 -10.41 1.40 -9.54
N THR A 131 -11.66 1.42 -9.10
CA THR A 131 -12.75 0.60 -9.65
C THR A 131 -12.99 0.79 -11.15
N GLY A 132 -12.69 1.97 -11.67
CA GLY A 132 -12.77 2.26 -13.10
C GLY A 132 -11.71 1.56 -13.96
N ILE A 133 -10.65 1.06 -13.33
CA ILE A 133 -9.57 0.27 -13.97
C ILE A 133 -9.76 -1.21 -13.60
N TYR A 134 -9.83 -1.50 -12.30
CA TYR A 134 -9.99 -2.83 -11.77
C TYR A 134 -11.37 -3.01 -11.13
N ALA A 135 -12.29 -3.69 -11.81
CA ALA A 135 -13.63 -3.97 -11.28
C ALA A 135 -13.60 -4.73 -9.94
N GLY A 136 -12.59 -5.58 -9.73
CA GLY A 136 -12.39 -6.32 -8.47
C GLY A 136 -12.15 -5.42 -7.25
N ALA A 137 -11.67 -4.19 -7.45
CA ALA A 137 -11.45 -3.23 -6.38
C ALA A 137 -12.74 -2.82 -5.66
N ASN A 138 -13.92 -2.98 -6.27
CA ASN A 138 -15.19 -2.53 -5.69
C ASN A 138 -15.44 -3.12 -4.30
N TRP A 139 -15.20 -4.42 -4.13
CA TRP A 139 -15.39 -5.07 -2.83
C TRP A 139 -14.30 -4.65 -1.83
N HIS A 140 -13.04 -4.62 -2.26
CA HIS A 140 -11.92 -4.31 -1.37
C HIS A 140 -11.90 -2.85 -0.90
N GLU A 141 -12.27 -1.90 -1.76
CA GLU A 141 -12.39 -0.49 -1.39
C GLU A 141 -13.54 -0.27 -0.41
N ARG A 142 -14.67 -0.97 -0.58
CA ARG A 142 -15.78 -0.94 0.39
C ARG A 142 -15.39 -1.53 1.75
N GLU A 143 -14.71 -2.67 1.76
CA GLU A 143 -14.18 -3.28 2.99
C GLU A 143 -13.21 -2.33 3.71
N THR A 144 -12.28 -1.73 2.95
CA THR A 144 -11.31 -0.78 3.50
C THR A 144 -11.98 0.48 4.03
N HIS A 145 -13.02 0.96 3.35
CA HIS A 145 -13.87 2.06 3.84
C HIS A 145 -14.55 1.71 5.16
N ASP A 146 -15.18 0.54 5.26
CA ASP A 146 -15.89 0.11 6.47
C ASP A 146 -14.96 0.06 7.69
N PHE A 147 -13.78 -0.51 7.51
CA PHE A 147 -12.92 -0.79 8.65
C PHE A 147 -11.96 0.33 9.04
N PHE A 148 -11.64 1.25 8.12
CA PHE A 148 -10.69 2.33 8.34
C PHE A 148 -11.26 3.74 8.12
N GLY A 149 -12.48 3.86 7.59
CA GLY A 149 -13.12 5.15 7.29
C GLY A 149 -12.53 5.87 6.08
N ILE A 150 -11.76 5.15 5.23
CA ILE A 150 -11.11 5.73 4.05
C ILE A 150 -12.13 5.96 2.94
N LYS A 151 -12.21 7.20 2.44
CA LYS A 151 -13.13 7.57 1.35
C LYS A 151 -12.46 7.38 -0.01
N PHE A 152 -13.06 6.56 -0.86
CA PHE A 152 -12.63 6.34 -2.23
C PHE A 152 -13.42 7.26 -3.18
N ALA A 153 -12.80 8.37 -3.59
CA ALA A 153 -13.40 9.37 -4.45
C ALA A 153 -13.70 8.79 -5.85
N GLY A 154 -14.96 8.89 -6.28
CA GLY A 154 -15.44 8.35 -7.56
C GLY A 154 -15.95 6.91 -7.50
N HIS A 155 -15.92 6.25 -6.34
CA HIS A 155 -16.40 4.87 -6.21
C HIS A 155 -17.92 4.77 -6.46
N PRO A 156 -18.39 3.82 -7.29
CA PRO A 156 -19.78 3.79 -7.76
C PRO A 156 -20.80 3.48 -6.66
N HIS A 157 -20.40 2.74 -5.62
CA HIS A 157 -21.32 2.26 -4.58
C HIS A 157 -20.60 2.13 -3.23
N LEU A 158 -20.11 3.26 -2.69
CA LEU A 158 -19.36 3.29 -1.43
C LEU A 158 -20.31 3.32 -0.23
N ILE A 159 -20.94 2.17 0.03
CA ILE A 159 -21.78 1.94 1.20
C ILE A 159 -21.24 0.77 2.02
N PRO A 160 -21.66 0.64 3.29
CA PRO A 160 -21.26 -0.48 4.14
C PRO A 160 -21.41 -1.85 3.47
N LEU A 161 -20.45 -2.72 3.74
CA LEU A 161 -20.36 -4.08 3.21
C LEU A 161 -20.42 -5.12 4.32
N LEU A 162 -19.63 -4.94 5.39
CA LEU A 162 -19.47 -5.93 6.46
C LEU A 162 -20.04 -5.44 7.79
N LEU A 163 -19.96 -4.14 8.04
CA LEU A 163 -20.52 -3.55 9.24
C LEU A 163 -22.03 -3.29 9.09
N PRO A 164 -22.78 -3.22 10.20
CA PRO A 164 -24.16 -2.75 10.18
C PRO A 164 -24.30 -1.40 9.46
N GLU A 165 -25.42 -1.18 8.78
CA GLU A 165 -25.66 0.04 7.99
C GLU A 165 -25.63 1.34 8.82
N ASP A 166 -25.91 1.22 10.12
CA ASP A 166 -25.92 2.29 11.12
C ASP A 166 -24.60 2.43 11.90
N ALA A 167 -23.56 1.67 11.54
CA ALA A 167 -22.27 1.74 12.20
C ALA A 167 -21.59 3.11 11.97
N ASP A 168 -21.24 3.79 13.06
CA ASP A 168 -20.51 5.07 13.09
C ASP A 168 -19.04 4.90 13.50
N PHE A 169 -18.55 3.65 13.51
CA PHE A 169 -17.22 3.29 13.98
C PHE A 169 -16.44 2.49 12.94
N HIS A 170 -15.11 2.51 13.09
CA HIS A 170 -14.15 1.84 12.22
C HIS A 170 -13.22 0.96 13.06
N PRO A 171 -13.50 -0.36 13.16
CA PRO A 171 -12.91 -1.20 14.19
C PRO A 171 -11.42 -1.51 14.01
N LEU A 172 -10.85 -1.31 12.81
CA LEU A 172 -9.42 -1.54 12.56
C LEU A 172 -8.56 -0.29 12.78
N LEU A 173 -9.15 0.84 13.20
CA LEU A 173 -8.39 1.98 13.71
C LEU A 173 -7.78 1.66 15.08
N LYS A 174 -6.52 2.05 15.29
CA LYS A 174 -5.75 1.69 16.50
C LYS A 174 -6.23 2.37 17.77
N ASP A 175 -7.01 3.44 17.67
CA ASP A 175 -7.66 4.12 18.80
C ASP A 175 -9.09 3.65 19.06
N PHE A 176 -9.64 2.76 18.22
CA PHE A 176 -10.93 2.15 18.47
C PHE A 176 -10.89 1.30 19.74
N LYS A 177 -11.91 1.46 20.58
CA LYS A 177 -12.13 0.67 21.78
C LYS A 177 -13.49 0.00 21.64
N ALA A 178 -13.48 -1.33 21.62
CA ALA A 178 -14.68 -2.17 21.60
C ALA A 178 -15.41 -2.17 22.95
#